data_AF-A0A562WIQ0-F1
#
_entry.id   AF-A0A562WIQ0-F1
#
_cell.length_a   1.000
_cell.length_b   1.000
_cell.length_c   1.000
_cell.angle_alpha   90.00
_cell.angle_beta   90.00
_cell.angle_gamma   90.00
#
_symmetry.space_group_name_H-M   'P 1'
#
loop_
_entity.id
_entity.type
_entity.pdbx_description
1 polymer ?
#
loop_
_entity_poly.entity_id
_entity_poly.type
_entity_poly.pdbx_seq_one_letter_code
_entity_poly.pdbx_strand_id
1 'polypeptide(L)'
;MWLIWLTGGVLLVAAGVAATLVPRWRTRERDRRVAWSAARAAIDSAAVSRDAASHRVAEAEQLMSRAELIAAGRGGPDAARLAAGYAEQADRLWRAGHDD
;
A
#
# COMPACT_ATOMS: atom_id res chain seq x y z
N MET A 1 16.09 -48.96 10.66
CA MET A 1 16.55 -48.39 9.37
C MET A 1 15.45 -47.82 8.47
N TRP A 2 14.19 -48.28 8.53
CA TRP A 2 13.09 -47.75 7.69
C TRP A 2 12.62 -46.34 8.07
N LEU A 3 12.61 -46.01 9.37
CA LEU A 3 12.22 -44.69 9.88
C LEU A 3 13.10 -43.55 9.33
N ILE A 4 14.39 -43.79 9.10
CA ILE A 4 15.32 -42.77 8.57
C ILE A 4 14.92 -42.36 7.15
N TRP A 5 14.52 -43.33 6.33
CA TRP A 5 14.04 -43.08 4.96
C TRP A 5 12.71 -42.34 4.94
N LEU A 6 11.80 -42.65 5.87
CA LEU A 6 10.56 -41.90 6.02
C LEU A 6 10.81 -40.46 6.47
N THR A 7 11.66 -40.26 7.47
CA THR A 7 11.99 -38.91 7.95
C THR A 7 12.65 -38.10 6.83
N GLY A 8 13.57 -38.71 6.06
CA GLY A 8 14.19 -38.07 4.91
C GLY A 8 13.18 -37.69 3.82
N GLY A 9 12.27 -38.59 3.48
CA GLY A 9 11.21 -38.33 2.50
C GLY A 9 10.27 -37.21 2.93
N VAL A 10 9.83 -37.22 4.19
CA VAL A 10 8.98 -36.17 4.76
C VAL A 10 9.71 -34.83 4.77
N LEU A 11 10.99 -34.78 5.13
CA LEU A 11 11.78 -33.56 5.13
C LEU A 11 11.92 -32.98 3.71
N LEU A 12 12.12 -33.84 2.71
CA LEU A 12 12.24 -33.44 1.31
C LEU A 12 10.93 -32.87 0.77
N VAL A 13 9.81 -33.51 1.10
CA VAL A 13 8.47 -33.01 0.75
C VAL A 13 8.19 -31.68 1.46
N ALA A 14 8.47 -31.59 2.76
CA ALA A 14 8.30 -30.35 3.52
C ALA A 14 9.16 -29.22 2.96
N ALA A 15 10.40 -29.50 2.55
CA ALA A 15 11.29 -28.53 1.92
C ALA A 15 10.76 -28.06 0.56
N GLY A 16 10.25 -28.96 -0.29
CA GLY A 16 9.64 -28.60 -1.58
C GLY A 16 8.35 -27.78 -1.42
N VAL A 17 7.52 -28.16 -0.44
CA VAL A 17 6.30 -27.43 -0.08
C VAL A 17 6.65 -26.04 0.45
N ALA A 18 7.62 -25.93 1.36
CA ALA A 18 8.11 -24.65 1.86
C ALA A 18 8.70 -23.79 0.73
N ALA A 19 9.50 -24.37 -0.16
CA ALA A 19 10.10 -23.65 -1.29
C ALA A 19 9.07 -23.09 -2.28
N THR A 20 7.86 -23.66 -2.36
CA THR A 20 6.80 -23.20 -3.27
C THR A 20 5.78 -22.26 -2.61
N LEU A 21 5.56 -22.39 -1.29
CA LEU A 21 4.65 -21.52 -0.52
C LEU A 21 5.33 -20.25 -0.03
N VAL A 22 6.58 -20.31 0.43
CA VAL A 22 7.32 -19.15 0.95
C VAL A 22 7.42 -18.00 -0.07
N PRO A 23 7.68 -18.22 -1.38
CA PRO A 23 7.74 -17.16 -2.37
C PRO A 23 6.41 -16.40 -2.50
N ARG A 24 5.28 -17.11 -2.45
CA ARG A 24 3.94 -16.51 -2.57
C ARG A 24 3.54 -15.68 -1.37
N TRP A 25 4.09 -15.97 -0.20
CA TRP A 25 3.85 -15.19 1.02
C TRP A 25 4.76 -13.96 1.03
N ARG A 26 5.99 -14.11 0.54
CA ARG A 26 6.94 -13.00 0.41
C ARG A 26 6.51 -11.96 -0.63
N THR A 27 5.92 -12.37 -1.75
CA THR A 27 5.40 -11.43 -2.75
C THR A 27 4.28 -10.59 -2.18
N ARG A 28 3.33 -11.19 -1.45
CA ARG A 28 2.23 -10.43 -0.81
C ARG A 28 2.71 -9.43 0.23
N GLU A 29 3.71 -9.78 1.04
CA GLU A 29 4.26 -8.87 2.04
C GLU A 29 5.08 -7.73 1.40
N ARG A 30 5.79 -8.01 0.30
CA ARG A 30 6.49 -6.99 -0.50
C ARG A 30 5.51 -6.07 -1.21
N ASP A 31 4.48 -6.61 -1.86
CA ASP A 31 3.44 -5.84 -2.54
C ASP A 31 2.70 -4.95 -1.55
N ARG A 32 2.45 -5.43 -0.32
CA ARG A 32 1.88 -4.62 0.75
C ARG A 32 2.77 -3.43 1.09
N ARG A 33 4.08 -3.64 1.26
CA ARG A 33 5.04 -2.58 1.59
C ARG A 33 5.20 -1.59 0.46
N VAL A 34 5.25 -2.06 -0.79
CA VAL A 34 5.33 -1.22 -2.00
C VAL A 34 4.06 -0.37 -2.17
N ALA A 35 2.88 -0.98 -1.99
CA ALA A 35 1.61 -0.26 -2.03
C ALA A 35 1.53 0.81 -0.92
N TRP A 36 1.99 0.48 0.29
CA TRP A 36 2.03 1.44 1.39
C TRP A 36 3.05 2.56 1.17
N SER A 37 4.24 2.26 0.64
CA SER A 37 5.22 3.30 0.30
C SER A 37 4.71 4.20 -0.82
N ALA A 38 4.02 3.66 -1.82
CA ALA A 38 3.40 4.45 -2.89
C ALA A 38 2.27 5.34 -2.35
N ALA A 39 1.41 4.80 -1.49
CA ALA A 39 0.37 5.58 -0.83
C ALA A 39 0.95 6.71 0.02
N ARG A 40 2.05 6.45 0.75
CA ARG A 40 2.70 7.48 1.56
C ARG A 40 3.37 8.57 0.71
N ALA A 41 4.01 8.18 -0.39
CA ALA A 41 4.56 9.14 -1.36
C ALA A 41 3.47 10.02 -1.98
N ALA A 42 2.30 9.45 -2.30
CA ALA A 42 1.17 10.21 -2.83
C ALA A 42 0.56 11.17 -1.80
N ILE A 43 0.51 10.79 -0.52
CA ILE A 43 0.07 11.67 0.57
C ILE A 43 1.06 12.81 0.77
N ASP A 44 2.37 12.54 0.77
CA ASP A 44 3.40 13.57 0.91
C ASP A 44 3.41 14.53 -0.30
N SER A 45 3.22 14.04 -1.54
CA SER A 45 3.11 14.91 -2.72
C SER A 45 1.86 15.78 -2.67
N ALA A 46 0.73 15.21 -2.26
CA ALA A 46 -0.52 15.95 -2.08
C ALA A 46 -0.39 17.03 -0.99
N ALA A 47 0.33 16.75 0.11
CA ALA A 47 0.62 17.75 1.14
C ALA A 47 1.47 18.92 0.60
N VAL A 48 2.43 18.66 -0.28
CA VAL A 48 3.21 19.72 -0.95
C VAL A 48 2.32 20.56 -1.87
N SER A 49 1.43 19.94 -2.65
CA SER A 49 0.51 20.71 -3.50
C SER A 49 -0.50 21.52 -2.68
N ARG A 50 -0.91 21.02 -1.50
CA ARG A 50 -1.74 21.77 -0.57
C ARG A 50 -1.01 23.01 -0.05
N ASP A 51 0.28 22.89 0.27
CA ASP A 51 1.10 24.01 0.75
C ASP A 51 1.38 25.04 -0.37
N ALA A 52 1.48 24.56 -1.62
CA ALA A 52 1.59 25.42 -2.80
C ALA A 52 0.26 26.06 -3.23
N ALA A 53 -0.89 25.54 -2.79
CA ALA A 53 -2.19 26.06 -3.17
C ALA A 53 -2.53 27.33 -2.38
N SER A 54 -2.67 28.45 -3.11
CA SER A 54 -3.05 29.76 -2.57
C SER A 54 -4.46 29.77 -1.95
N HIS A 55 -5.34 28.85 -2.37
CA HIS A 55 -6.72 28.73 -1.90
C HIS A 55 -7.01 27.32 -1.37
N ARG A 56 -7.61 27.25 -0.17
CA ARG A 56 -8.07 25.98 0.40
C ARG A 56 -9.39 25.55 -0.23
N VAL A 57 -9.35 24.48 -1.00
CA VAL A 57 -10.53 23.83 -1.57
C VAL A 57 -11.12 22.85 -0.53
N ALA A 58 -12.29 23.18 0.03
CA ALA A 58 -12.92 22.38 1.09
C ALA A 58 -13.21 20.92 0.68
N GLU A 59 -13.50 20.69 -0.60
CA GLU A 59 -13.73 19.34 -1.16
C GLU A 59 -12.44 18.51 -1.19
N ALA A 60 -11.30 19.13 -1.54
CA ALA A 60 -10.00 18.46 -1.54
C ALA A 60 -9.53 18.12 -0.11
N GLU A 61 -9.77 19.00 0.86
CA GLU A 61 -9.50 18.75 2.28
C GLU A 61 -10.31 17.55 2.83
N GLN A 62 -11.57 17.39 2.37
CA GLN A 62 -12.42 16.27 2.76
C GLN A 62 -11.93 14.94 2.15
N LEU A 63 -11.43 14.96 0.91
CA LEU A 63 -10.80 13.80 0.28
C LEU A 63 -9.48 13.42 0.96
N MET A 64 -8.65 14.41 1.33
CA MET A 64 -7.40 14.17 2.06
C MET A 64 -7.67 13.56 3.44
N SER A 65 -8.66 14.09 4.19
CA SER A 65 -9.06 13.53 5.48
C SER A 65 -9.52 12.08 5.39
N ARG A 66 -10.19 11.69 4.29
CA ARG A 66 -10.56 10.29 4.03
C ARG A 66 -9.33 9.42 3.73
N ALA A 67 -8.40 9.92 2.92
CA ALA A 67 -7.14 9.20 2.64
C ALA A 67 -6.35 8.94 3.92
N GLU A 68 -6.25 9.94 4.80
CA GLU A 68 -5.58 9.84 6.11
C GLU A 68 -6.26 8.85 7.05
N LEU A 69 -7.60 8.84 7.11
CA LEU A 69 -8.37 7.86 7.90
C LEU A 69 -8.09 6.42 7.44
N ILE A 70 -8.05 6.18 6.14
CA ILE A 70 -7.75 4.86 5.57
C ILE A 70 -6.29 4.46 5.87
N ALA A 71 -5.36 5.42 5.76
CA ALA A 71 -3.97 5.22 6.13
C ALA A 71 -3.81 4.91 7.64
N ALA A 72 -4.54 5.59 8.52
CA ALA A 72 -4.52 5.35 9.95
C ALA A 72 -5.00 3.94 10.32
N GLY A 73 -5.98 3.40 9.57
CA GLY A 73 -6.46 2.03 9.72
C GLY A 73 -5.44 0.93 9.38
N ARG A 74 -4.28 1.29 8.78
CA ARG A 74 -3.15 0.39 8.46
C ARG A 74 -3.58 -0.93 7.78
N GLY A 75 -4.56 -0.83 6.87
CA GLY A 75 -5.20 -1.96 6.21
C GLY A 75 -4.31 -2.75 5.23
N GLY A 76 -4.95 -3.62 4.46
CA GLY A 76 -4.32 -4.41 3.40
C GLY A 76 -3.88 -3.57 2.19
N PRO A 77 -3.27 -4.21 1.17
CA PRO A 77 -2.80 -3.53 -0.05
C PRO A 77 -3.90 -2.78 -0.80
N ASP A 78 -5.16 -3.24 -0.74
CA ASP A 78 -6.29 -2.54 -1.36
C ASP A 78 -6.65 -1.23 -0.64
N ALA A 79 -6.53 -1.20 0.70
CA ALA A 79 -6.72 0.02 1.47
C ALA A 79 -5.64 1.06 1.14
N ALA A 80 -4.39 0.63 0.90
CA ALA A 80 -3.32 1.52 0.47
C ALA A 80 -3.60 2.11 -0.93
N ARG A 81 -4.11 1.32 -1.88
CA ARG A 81 -4.50 1.83 -3.22
C ARG A 81 -5.67 2.82 -3.14
N LEU A 82 -6.66 2.54 -2.30
CA LEU A 82 -7.78 3.46 -2.08
C LEU A 82 -7.31 4.79 -1.49
N ALA A 83 -6.44 4.75 -0.47
CA ALA A 83 -5.86 5.96 0.11
C ALA A 83 -5.08 6.78 -0.93
N ALA A 84 -4.26 6.12 -1.76
CA ALA A 84 -3.52 6.77 -2.85
C ALA A 84 -4.47 7.43 -3.87
N GLY A 85 -5.54 6.73 -4.28
CA GLY A 85 -6.52 7.27 -5.22
C GLY A 85 -7.24 8.52 -4.70
N TYR A 86 -7.57 8.54 -3.40
CA TYR A 86 -8.14 9.74 -2.77
C TYR A 86 -7.15 10.90 -2.70
N ALA A 87 -5.87 10.62 -2.40
CA ALA A 87 -4.82 11.64 -2.38
C ALA A 87 -4.59 12.26 -3.77
N GLU A 88 -4.50 11.45 -4.83
CA GLU A 88 -4.34 11.94 -6.20
C GLU A 88 -5.52 12.80 -6.67
N GLN A 89 -6.74 12.47 -6.23
CA GLN A 89 -7.93 13.22 -6.61
C GLN A 89 -8.00 14.59 -5.90
N ALA A 90 -7.59 14.65 -4.63
CA ALA A 90 -7.38 15.92 -3.93
C ALA A 90 -6.29 16.78 -4.59
N ASP A 91 -5.17 16.16 -4.97
CA ASP A 91 -4.05 16.82 -5.63
C ASP A 91 -4.45 17.45 -6.99
N ARG A 92 -5.29 16.77 -7.76
CA ARG A 92 -5.87 17.32 -9.00
C ARG A 92 -6.74 18.55 -8.74
N LEU A 93 -7.54 18.55 -7.68
CA LEU A 93 -8.42 19.68 -7.34
C LEU A 93 -7.61 20.90 -6.89
N TRP A 94 -6.53 20.72 -6.14
CA TRP A 94 -5.65 21.84 -5.75
C TRP A 94 -4.90 22.42 -6.93
N ARG A 95 -4.42 21.60 -7.87
CA ARG A 95 -3.79 22.11 -9.10
C ARG A 95 -4.78 22.86 -9.99
N ALA A 96 -5.99 22.31 -10.19
CA ALA A 96 -7.02 22.99 -10.97
C ALA A 96 -7.40 24.35 -10.37
N GLY A 97 -7.52 24.45 -9.04
CA GLY A 97 -7.81 25.72 -8.36
C GLY A 97 -6.60 26.66 -8.21
N HIS A 98 -5.40 26.26 -8.66
CA HIS A 98 -4.20 27.11 -8.70
C HIS A 98 -4.00 27.75 -10.08
N ASP A 99 -4.55 27.15 -11.14
CA ASP A 99 -4.43 27.61 -12.53
C ASP A 99 -5.51 28.66 -12.94
N ASP A 100 -6.48 28.96 -12.07
CA ASP A 100 -7.52 30.01 -12.22
C ASP A 100 -7.14 31.32 -11.48
#